data_AF-A0A7V4MJJ0-F1
#
_entry.id   AF-A0A7V4MJJ0-F1
#
_cell.length_a   1.000
_cell.length_b   1.000
_cell.length_c   1.000
_cell.angle_alpha   90.00
_cell.angle_beta   90.00
_cell.angle_gamma   90.00
#
_symmetry.space_group_name_H-M   'P 1'
#
loop_
_entity.id
_entity.type
_entity.pdbx_description
1 polymer ?
#
loop_
_entity_poly.entity_id
_entity_poly.type
_entity_poly.pdbx_seq_one_letter_code
_entity_poly.pdbx_strand_id
1 'polypeptide(L)'
;MFKFFNQNQELDFSLQKTPLAFDQPIKNTYDSDYKDRQLVYFDILGNDINILLNTANEALVKEVVIENQEALTGLAKDDYYYNIPFTLSSNKNIDIIVDGKKLSEEKLIESDQLAEIRDETGISSYIWPPTARDSSWGGVNAINIKIEYRLTDEGIIITKKIPSDWLKNAFFPVTTDATISYYDGTGDGRVQVNNLYETWSSQRSRSAANTVTYTLAQDMMAGAVKDGTTDDRFIIVRGFMPFDTSGIPDDASIDSAKLFLYPYFLHPSMNIGLVQTTQASVNSLILDDYDQCGTVDSPVEGADRVSAWSTSAYGHFDLNSDGLSWINKTGYTRLGIREAHDIDNSAPANNTFYGAAFHSSEQPGTDKDPYLEVTYTENNSSPTSTIEYGAKVENGDFIKYNYVNEDHWEAFDKNGTVYIRKGHYHKARRSE
;
A
#
# COMPACT_ATOMS: atom_id res chain seq x y z
N MET A 1 -21.21 3.57 5.89
CA MET A 1 -20.50 4.24 7.00
C MET A 1 -19.29 3.38 7.30
N PHE A 2 -18.09 3.93 7.16
CA PHE A 2 -16.84 3.20 7.36
C PHE A 2 -16.09 3.82 8.53
N LYS A 3 -15.71 2.97 9.48
CA LYS A 3 -15.00 3.36 10.69
C LYS A 3 -13.58 2.84 10.63
N PHE A 4 -12.62 3.72 10.82
CA PHE A 4 -11.21 3.40 10.95
C PHE A 4 -10.81 3.61 12.41
N PHE A 5 -10.05 2.67 12.98
CA PHE A 5 -9.60 2.72 14.37
C PHE A 5 -8.07 2.70 14.39
N ASN A 6 -7.48 3.74 14.98
CA ASN A 6 -6.06 3.78 15.31
C ASN A 6 -5.93 4.01 16.81
N GLN A 7 -5.58 2.96 17.55
CA GLN A 7 -5.62 2.94 19.01
C GLN A 7 -7.01 3.37 19.53
N ASN A 8 -7.11 4.55 20.18
CA ASN A 8 -8.35 5.09 20.70
C ASN A 8 -8.98 6.19 19.80
N GLN A 9 -8.33 6.51 18.68
CA GLN A 9 -8.84 7.43 17.66
C GLN A 9 -9.77 6.64 16.71
N GLU A 10 -11.02 7.06 16.60
CA GLU A 10 -12.02 6.50 15.67
C GLU A 10 -12.35 7.56 14.63
N LEU A 11 -12.13 7.24 13.37
CA LEU A 11 -12.41 8.10 12.22
C LEU A 11 -13.54 7.52 11.38
N ASP A 12 -14.55 8.33 11.13
CA ASP A 12 -15.75 7.97 10.38
C ASP A 12 -15.75 8.70 9.03
N PHE A 13 -15.66 7.95 7.94
CA PHE A 13 -15.75 8.47 6.57
C PHE A 13 -17.10 8.12 5.98
N SER A 14 -17.89 9.14 5.65
CA SER A 14 -19.23 8.99 5.07
C SER A 14 -19.36 9.77 3.78
N LEU A 15 -20.30 9.33 2.93
CA LEU A 15 -20.63 10.03 1.70
C LEU A 15 -21.48 11.25 2.00
N GLN A 16 -21.20 12.38 1.34
CA GLN A 16 -22.01 13.59 1.50
C GLN A 16 -23.36 13.49 0.75
N LYS A 17 -23.49 12.62 -0.26
CA LYS A 17 -24.76 12.34 -0.94
C LYS A 17 -25.55 11.24 -0.21
N THR A 18 -26.87 11.40 -0.15
CA THR A 18 -27.78 10.30 0.21
C THR A 18 -27.61 9.18 -0.82
N PRO A 19 -27.32 7.93 -0.40
CA PRO A 19 -27.19 6.80 -1.33
C PRO A 19 -28.44 6.69 -2.21
N LEU A 20 -28.27 6.36 -3.50
CA LEU A 20 -29.36 5.77 -4.28
C LEU A 20 -29.86 4.52 -3.52
N ALA A 21 -31.15 4.19 -3.65
CA ALA A 21 -31.74 3.05 -2.95
C ALA A 21 -30.88 1.80 -3.17
N PHE A 22 -30.47 1.16 -2.07
CA PHE A 22 -29.48 0.09 -2.06
C PHE A 22 -29.92 -1.14 -2.85
N ASP A 23 -29.05 -1.65 -3.72
CA ASP A 23 -28.81 -3.09 -3.77
C ASP A 23 -27.83 -3.44 -2.63
N GLN A 24 -28.01 -4.61 -2.02
CA GLN A 24 -27.12 -5.06 -0.94
C GLN A 24 -25.67 -5.08 -1.44
N PRO A 25 -24.69 -4.57 -0.66
CA PRO A 25 -23.30 -4.58 -1.08
C PRO A 25 -22.88 -6.03 -1.36
N ILE A 26 -22.23 -6.25 -2.50
CA ILE A 26 -21.74 -7.59 -2.84
C ILE A 26 -20.42 -7.76 -2.11
N LYS A 27 -20.43 -8.67 -1.14
CA LYS A 27 -19.21 -9.15 -0.50
C LYS A 27 -18.63 -10.23 -1.40
N ASN A 28 -17.54 -9.91 -2.11
CA ASN A 28 -16.72 -10.95 -2.72
C ASN A 28 -15.83 -11.53 -1.61
N THR A 29 -16.28 -12.63 -1.01
CA THR A 29 -15.38 -13.52 -0.30
C THR A 29 -14.70 -14.38 -1.35
N TYR A 30 -13.46 -14.06 -1.72
CA TYR A 30 -12.61 -15.12 -2.24
C TYR A 30 -12.45 -16.13 -1.11
N ASP A 31 -13.09 -17.29 -1.27
CA ASP A 31 -13.11 -18.38 -0.31
C ASP A 31 -11.78 -19.14 -0.39
N SER A 32 -10.73 -18.50 0.11
CA SER A 32 -9.48 -19.14 0.52
C SER A 32 -8.71 -18.18 1.42
N ASP A 33 -8.74 -18.45 2.72
CA ASP A 33 -7.78 -17.99 3.72
C ASP A 33 -7.61 -16.46 3.91
N TYR A 34 -8.55 -15.87 4.65
CA TYR A 34 -8.34 -14.80 5.65
C TYR A 34 -7.46 -13.56 5.33
N LYS A 35 -7.17 -13.19 4.08
CA LYS A 35 -6.28 -12.04 3.82
C LYS A 35 -6.90 -10.77 3.24
N ASP A 36 -7.84 -10.84 2.29
CA ASP A 36 -8.42 -9.59 1.72
C ASP A 36 -9.93 -9.70 1.56
N ARG A 37 -10.67 -8.84 2.27
CA ARG A 37 -12.11 -8.69 2.07
C ARG A 37 -12.34 -7.50 1.16
N GLN A 38 -12.71 -7.79 -0.08
CA GLN A 38 -13.17 -6.78 -1.00
C GLN A 38 -14.68 -6.57 -0.82
N LEU A 39 -15.08 -5.33 -0.60
CA LEU A 39 -16.49 -4.95 -0.52
C LEU A 39 -16.78 -3.91 -1.59
N VAL A 40 -17.69 -4.23 -2.50
CA VAL A 40 -18.10 -3.34 -3.57
C VAL A 40 -19.47 -2.74 -3.24
N TYR A 41 -19.53 -1.42 -3.27
CA TYR A 41 -20.77 -0.65 -3.21
C TYR A 41 -21.05 -0.11 -4.60
N PHE A 42 -21.98 -0.76 -5.30
CA PHE A 42 -22.37 -0.37 -6.65
C PHE A 42 -23.18 0.92 -6.65
N ASP A 43 -22.92 1.76 -7.64
CA ASP A 43 -23.67 2.98 -7.98
C ASP A 43 -23.85 3.98 -6.83
N ILE A 44 -23.03 3.89 -5.79
CA ILE A 44 -23.26 4.60 -4.53
C ILE A 44 -23.00 6.11 -4.66
N LEU A 45 -22.21 6.51 -5.66
CA LEU A 45 -21.91 7.91 -5.98
C LEU A 45 -22.67 8.45 -7.20
N GLY A 46 -23.48 7.59 -7.84
CA GLY A 46 -24.15 7.80 -9.11
C GLY A 46 -24.04 6.55 -9.98
N ASN A 47 -24.83 6.46 -11.05
CA ASN A 47 -24.79 5.34 -11.98
C ASN A 47 -23.36 5.09 -12.47
N ASP A 48 -22.93 3.83 -12.41
CA ASP A 48 -21.61 3.35 -12.85
C ASP A 48 -20.44 3.98 -12.08
N ILE A 49 -20.68 4.40 -10.83
CA ILE A 49 -19.66 4.92 -9.91
C ILE A 49 -19.70 4.14 -8.60
N ASN A 50 -18.74 3.24 -8.49
CA ASN A 50 -18.64 2.27 -7.42
C ASN A 50 -17.66 2.75 -6.34
N ILE A 51 -17.84 2.26 -5.12
CA ILE A 51 -16.80 2.31 -4.09
C ILE A 51 -16.32 0.90 -3.81
N LEU A 52 -15.03 0.70 -4.02
CA LEU A 52 -14.31 -0.50 -3.66
C LEU A 52 -13.63 -0.28 -2.31
N LEU A 53 -13.80 -1.24 -1.41
CA LEU A 53 -13.04 -1.27 -0.17
C LEU A 53 -12.19 -2.51 -0.13
N ASN A 54 -10.88 -2.30 0.01
CA ASN A 54 -9.94 -3.35 0.31
C ASN A 54 -9.47 -3.15 1.75
N THR A 55 -9.76 -4.13 2.61
CA THR A 55 -9.30 -4.12 4.00
C THR A 55 -8.10 -5.03 4.16
N ALA A 56 -6.96 -4.47 4.58
CA ALA A 56 -5.79 -5.20 5.05
C ALA A 56 -5.70 -5.09 6.59
N ASN A 57 -4.74 -5.78 7.21
CA ASN A 57 -4.54 -5.73 8.66
C ASN A 57 -4.19 -4.33 9.19
N GLU A 58 -3.57 -3.49 8.37
CA GLU A 58 -3.03 -2.18 8.76
C GLU A 58 -3.53 -1.02 7.87
N ALA A 59 -4.37 -1.31 6.88
CA ALA A 59 -4.87 -0.30 5.93
C ALA A 59 -6.32 -0.57 5.52
N LEU A 60 -7.06 0.53 5.31
CA LEU A 60 -8.35 0.53 4.61
C LEU A 60 -8.17 1.34 3.33
N VAL A 61 -8.14 0.66 2.19
CA VAL A 61 -8.10 1.33 0.88
C VAL A 61 -9.53 1.55 0.41
N LYS A 62 -9.84 2.79 0.04
CA LYS A 62 -11.14 3.18 -0.49
C LYS A 62 -10.98 3.74 -1.89
N GLU A 63 -11.18 2.88 -2.86
CA GLU A 63 -11.12 3.29 -4.26
C GLU A 63 -12.49 3.71 -4.74
N VAL A 64 -12.55 4.87 -5.40
CA VAL A 64 -13.70 5.19 -6.25
C VAL A 64 -13.40 4.65 -7.63
N VAL A 65 -14.29 3.83 -8.16
CA VAL A 65 -14.21 3.25 -9.50
C VAL A 65 -15.27 3.91 -10.36
N ILE A 66 -14.83 4.62 -11.40
CA ILE A 66 -15.71 5.20 -12.42
C ILE A 66 -15.66 4.23 -13.60
N GLU A 67 -16.75 3.53 -13.89
CA GLU A 67 -16.73 2.40 -14.84
C GLU A 67 -16.70 2.84 -16.31
N ASN A 68 -17.27 4.01 -16.60
CA ASN A 68 -17.36 4.52 -17.97
C ASN A 68 -17.49 6.05 -18.01
N GLN A 69 -17.35 6.60 -19.21
CA GLN A 69 -17.42 8.04 -19.44
C GLN A 69 -18.83 8.61 -19.22
N GLU A 70 -19.89 7.82 -19.39
CA GLU A 70 -21.28 8.28 -19.17
C GLU A 70 -21.58 8.53 -17.68
N ALA A 71 -20.92 7.76 -16.80
CA ALA A 71 -20.98 7.91 -15.34
C ALA A 71 -20.63 9.32 -14.87
N LEU A 72 -19.75 10.03 -15.60
CA LEU A 72 -19.33 11.40 -15.28
C LEU A 72 -20.47 12.42 -15.20
N THR A 73 -21.60 12.15 -15.86
CA THR A 73 -22.79 13.01 -15.81
C THR A 73 -23.40 13.11 -14.41
N GLY A 74 -23.18 12.10 -13.55
CA GLY A 74 -23.69 12.05 -12.18
C GLY A 74 -22.77 12.68 -11.13
N LEU A 75 -21.52 12.98 -11.49
CA LEU A 75 -20.53 13.57 -10.59
C LEU A 75 -20.70 15.07 -10.45
N ALA A 76 -20.48 15.56 -9.23
CA ALA A 76 -20.33 16.99 -9.01
C ALA A 76 -19.08 17.46 -9.76
N LYS A 77 -19.15 18.63 -10.40
CA LYS A 77 -18.00 19.21 -11.09
C LYS A 77 -17.98 20.72 -10.94
N ASP A 78 -16.78 21.27 -10.94
CA ASP A 78 -16.52 22.68 -11.19
C ASP A 78 -15.90 22.87 -12.59
N ASP A 79 -15.35 24.05 -12.87
CA ASP A 79 -14.76 24.37 -14.18
C ASP A 79 -13.58 23.46 -14.55
N TYR A 80 -12.87 22.93 -13.56
CA TYR A 80 -11.60 22.22 -13.75
C TYR A 80 -11.60 20.80 -13.21
N TYR A 81 -12.48 20.45 -12.27
CA TYR A 81 -12.44 19.17 -11.56
C TYR A 81 -13.79 18.48 -11.49
N TYR A 82 -13.75 17.15 -11.56
CA TYR A 82 -14.78 16.30 -11.00
C TYR A 82 -14.49 16.11 -9.50
N ASN A 83 -15.52 16.33 -8.69
CA ASN A 83 -15.42 16.44 -7.24
C ASN A 83 -16.15 15.27 -6.57
N ILE A 84 -15.44 14.58 -5.68
CA ILE A 84 -15.98 13.47 -4.90
C ILE A 84 -15.84 13.79 -3.41
N PRO A 85 -16.89 14.34 -2.78
CA PRO A 85 -16.83 14.77 -1.39
C PRO A 85 -17.18 13.64 -0.41
N PHE A 86 -16.42 13.59 0.67
CA PHE A 86 -16.63 12.75 1.84
C PHE A 86 -16.70 13.61 3.09
N THR A 87 -17.52 13.22 4.05
CA THR A 87 -17.51 13.80 5.38
C THR A 87 -16.60 12.95 6.27
N LEU A 88 -15.67 13.61 6.95
CA LEU A 88 -14.85 13.05 8.02
C LEU A 88 -15.36 13.53 9.38
N SER A 89 -15.67 12.57 10.24
CA SER A 89 -15.95 12.79 11.66
C SER A 89 -15.04 11.93 12.53
N SER A 90 -14.90 12.30 13.81
CA SER A 90 -14.07 11.57 14.77
C SER A 90 -14.72 11.51 16.14
N ASN A 91 -14.38 10.48 16.92
CA ASN A 91 -14.74 10.41 18.34
C ASN A 91 -13.89 11.35 19.23
N LYS A 92 -12.88 12.01 18.66
CA LYS A 92 -12.00 13.00 19.28
C LYS A 92 -12.05 14.32 18.52
N ASN A 93 -11.61 15.42 19.15
CA ASN A 93 -11.28 16.60 18.38
C ASN A 93 -10.02 16.31 17.55
N ILE A 94 -10.09 16.63 16.26
CA ILE A 94 -9.01 16.40 15.29
C ILE A 94 -8.69 17.68 14.53
N ASP A 95 -7.45 17.79 14.10
CA ASP A 95 -7.01 18.79 13.13
C ASP A 95 -6.35 18.08 11.93
N ILE A 96 -6.46 18.68 10.75
CA ILE A 96 -5.77 18.20 9.55
C ILE A 96 -4.56 19.09 9.31
N ILE A 97 -3.39 18.49 9.29
CA ILE A 97 -2.11 19.16 9.06
C ILE A 97 -1.57 18.71 7.71
N VAL A 98 -1.41 19.65 6.78
CA VAL A 98 -0.83 19.37 5.46
C VAL A 98 -0.01 20.57 5.02
N ASP A 99 1.16 20.32 4.44
CA ASP A 99 2.13 21.37 4.06
C ASP A 99 2.49 22.32 5.22
N GLY A 100 2.52 21.78 6.45
CA GLY A 100 2.77 22.55 7.68
C GLY A 100 1.63 23.48 8.11
N LYS A 101 0.48 23.46 7.43
CA LYS A 101 -0.70 24.26 7.74
C LYS A 101 -1.75 23.43 8.46
N LYS A 102 -2.44 24.06 9.41
CA LYS A 102 -3.55 23.46 10.16
C LYS A 102 -4.89 23.87 9.58
N LEU A 103 -5.77 22.91 9.34
CA LEU A 103 -7.11 23.16 8.82
C LEU A 103 -7.95 24.00 9.81
N SER A 104 -7.74 23.81 11.11
CA SER A 104 -8.39 24.63 12.14
C SER A 104 -8.09 26.13 12.02
N GLU A 105 -6.93 26.49 11.47
CA GLU A 105 -6.46 27.86 11.25
C GLU A 105 -6.88 28.37 9.86
N GLU A 106 -6.58 27.60 8.80
CA GLU A 106 -6.80 28.00 7.40
C GLU A 106 -8.26 27.88 6.95
N LYS A 107 -9.07 27.04 7.62
CA LYS A 107 -10.45 26.66 7.27
C LYS A 107 -10.62 25.91 5.94
N LEU A 108 -9.71 26.10 4.99
CA LEU A 108 -9.66 25.38 3.72
C LEU A 108 -8.21 25.16 3.30
N ILE A 109 -7.86 23.93 2.95
CA ILE A 109 -6.55 23.59 2.40
C ILE A 109 -6.74 22.70 1.18
N GLU A 110 -6.11 23.04 0.06
CA GLU A 110 -5.98 22.15 -1.09
C GLU A 110 -4.53 21.67 -1.20
N SER A 111 -4.32 20.36 -1.27
CA SER A 111 -2.99 19.78 -1.42
C SER A 111 -3.05 18.41 -2.11
N ASP A 112 -1.96 18.04 -2.78
CA ASP A 112 -1.68 16.70 -3.30
C ASP A 112 -0.63 15.97 -2.45
N GLN A 113 -0.32 16.51 -1.26
CA GLN A 113 0.64 15.95 -0.31
C GLN A 113 -0.05 15.15 0.81
N LEU A 114 0.76 14.38 1.54
CA LEU A 114 0.34 13.63 2.73
C LEU A 114 -0.29 14.58 3.75
N ALA A 115 -1.49 14.25 4.23
CA ALA A 115 -2.15 14.97 5.31
C ALA A 115 -2.19 14.15 6.59
N GLU A 116 -1.82 14.76 7.71
CA GLU A 116 -1.89 14.18 9.04
C GLU A 116 -3.21 14.58 9.72
N ILE A 117 -4.01 13.61 10.13
CA ILE A 117 -5.16 13.75 11.01
C ILE A 117 -4.67 13.53 12.45
N ARG A 118 -4.39 14.63 13.16
CA ARG A 118 -3.91 14.56 14.54
C ARG A 118 -5.05 14.83 15.52
N ASP A 119 -5.23 13.96 16.51
CA ASP A 119 -6.18 14.20 17.59
C ASP A 119 -5.60 15.04 18.74
N GLU A 120 -6.49 15.47 19.63
CA GLU A 120 -6.19 16.21 20.86
C GLU A 120 -5.22 15.51 21.84
N THR A 121 -5.00 14.20 21.69
CA THR A 121 -4.07 13.42 22.52
C THR A 121 -2.70 13.22 21.87
N GLY A 122 -2.54 13.67 20.62
CA GLY A 122 -1.31 13.54 19.84
C GLY A 122 -1.23 12.27 18.99
N ILE A 123 -2.30 11.45 18.94
CA ILE A 123 -2.39 10.30 18.05
C ILE A 123 -2.65 10.81 16.63
N SER A 124 -1.94 10.23 15.67
CA SER A 124 -1.96 10.67 14.28
C SER A 124 -2.37 9.53 13.36
N SER A 125 -3.30 9.82 12.46
CA SER A 125 -3.64 9.00 11.30
C SER A 125 -3.34 9.80 10.03
N TYR A 126 -3.22 9.16 8.88
CA TYR A 126 -2.76 9.84 7.67
C TYR A 126 -3.69 9.62 6.49
N ILE A 127 -3.86 10.67 5.67
CA ILE A 127 -4.47 10.60 4.35
C ILE A 127 -3.35 10.77 3.34
N TRP A 128 -3.12 9.72 2.55
CA TRP A 128 -2.06 9.67 1.57
C TRP A 128 -2.30 10.59 0.37
N PRO A 129 -1.23 11.01 -0.33
CA PRO A 129 -1.34 11.65 -1.64
C PRO A 129 -2.27 10.85 -2.56
N PRO A 130 -3.38 11.42 -3.03
CA PRO A 130 -4.32 10.67 -3.85
C PRO A 130 -3.79 10.60 -5.29
N THR A 131 -4.12 9.50 -5.97
CA THR A 131 -3.84 9.32 -7.39
C THR A 131 -5.13 9.00 -8.14
N ALA A 132 -5.16 9.30 -9.43
CA ALA A 132 -6.17 8.78 -10.35
C ALA A 132 -5.48 7.95 -11.43
N ARG A 133 -6.05 6.80 -11.75
CA ARG A 133 -5.47 5.80 -12.64
C ARG A 133 -6.48 5.39 -13.70
N ASP A 134 -6.08 5.39 -14.97
CA ASP A 134 -6.90 4.89 -16.07
C ASP A 134 -6.58 3.44 -16.43
N SER A 135 -7.37 2.82 -17.31
CA SER A 135 -7.26 1.41 -17.72
C SER A 135 -6.51 1.19 -19.05
N SER A 136 -5.68 2.14 -19.48
CA SER A 136 -4.98 2.06 -20.75
C SER A 136 -4.08 0.81 -20.86
N TRP A 137 -4.15 0.12 -22.00
CA TRP A 137 -3.35 -1.08 -22.27
C TRP A 137 -1.89 -0.71 -22.58
N GLY A 138 -0.93 -1.34 -21.89
CA GLY A 138 0.51 -1.27 -22.22
C GLY A 138 1.33 -0.21 -21.47
N GLY A 139 0.77 0.40 -20.42
CA GLY A 139 1.45 1.36 -19.56
C GLY A 139 0.44 2.29 -18.94
N VAL A 140 -0.03 1.91 -17.76
CA VAL A 140 -1.14 2.58 -17.08
C VAL A 140 -0.83 4.07 -16.85
N ASN A 141 -1.75 4.95 -17.26
CA ASN A 141 -1.60 6.39 -17.06
C ASN A 141 -2.16 6.76 -15.69
N ALA A 142 -1.28 7.04 -14.73
CA ALA A 142 -1.63 7.52 -13.40
C ALA A 142 -1.18 8.97 -13.20
N ILE A 143 -2.00 9.75 -12.50
CA ILE A 143 -1.69 11.13 -12.13
C ILE A 143 -1.92 11.36 -10.64
N ASN A 144 -1.16 12.28 -10.04
CA ASN A 144 -1.50 12.83 -8.74
C ASN A 144 -2.75 13.69 -8.88
N ILE A 145 -3.65 13.59 -7.91
CA ILE A 145 -4.84 14.46 -7.82
C ILE A 145 -4.78 15.27 -6.52
N LYS A 146 -5.66 16.27 -6.38
CA LYS A 146 -5.70 17.10 -5.17
C LYS A 146 -6.80 16.64 -4.24
N ILE A 147 -6.58 16.81 -2.94
CA ILE A 147 -7.62 16.81 -1.93
C ILE A 147 -7.88 18.23 -1.48
N GLU A 148 -9.13 18.64 -1.46
CA GLU A 148 -9.57 19.81 -0.72
C GLU A 148 -10.10 19.36 0.65
N TYR A 149 -9.49 19.90 1.70
CA TYR A 149 -9.93 19.78 3.09
C TYR A 149 -10.65 21.07 3.46
N ARG A 150 -11.89 20.97 3.94
CA ARG A 150 -12.70 22.13 4.32
C ARG A 150 -13.32 21.91 5.69
N LEU A 151 -13.06 22.84 6.61
CA LEU A 151 -13.74 22.87 7.89
C LEU A 151 -15.11 23.55 7.74
N THR A 152 -16.14 22.90 8.22
CA THR A 152 -17.52 23.40 8.23
C THR A 152 -18.11 23.32 9.64
N ASP A 153 -19.26 23.95 9.86
CA ASP A 153 -19.98 23.85 11.14
C ASP A 153 -20.47 22.42 11.44
N GLU A 154 -20.60 21.58 10.40
CA GLU A 154 -21.09 20.19 10.49
C GLU A 154 -19.96 19.14 10.55
N GLY A 155 -18.69 19.57 10.50
CA GLY A 155 -17.51 18.70 10.49
C GLY A 155 -16.54 19.02 9.36
N ILE A 156 -15.67 18.07 9.02
CA ILE A 156 -14.67 18.24 7.96
C ILE A 156 -15.17 17.60 6.67
N ILE A 157 -15.13 18.34 5.56
CA ILE A 157 -15.38 17.82 4.22
C ILE A 157 -14.03 17.60 3.53
N ILE A 158 -13.88 16.43 2.93
CA ILE A 158 -12.70 16.00 2.18
C ILE A 158 -13.15 15.71 0.76
N THR A 159 -12.67 16.48 -0.21
CA THR A 159 -13.07 16.37 -1.61
C THR A 159 -11.90 15.93 -2.46
N LYS A 160 -12.00 14.75 -3.08
CA LYS A 160 -11.07 14.38 -4.16
C LYS A 160 -11.38 15.20 -5.41
N LYS A 161 -10.38 15.87 -5.97
CA LYS A 161 -10.49 16.75 -7.14
C LYS A 161 -9.76 16.13 -8.33
N ILE A 162 -10.51 15.43 -9.19
CA ILE A 162 -9.97 14.76 -10.37
C ILE A 162 -9.97 15.74 -11.55
N PRO A 163 -8.82 16.04 -12.19
CA PRO A 163 -8.76 16.98 -13.30
C PRO A 163 -9.66 16.57 -14.47
N SER A 164 -10.59 17.45 -14.85
CA SER A 164 -11.60 17.19 -15.89
C SER A 164 -11.00 16.90 -17.25
N ASP A 165 -9.91 17.58 -17.60
CA ASP A 165 -9.27 17.41 -18.91
C ASP A 165 -8.51 16.08 -19.02
N TRP A 166 -7.96 15.60 -17.91
CA TRP A 166 -7.38 14.26 -17.86
C TRP A 166 -8.50 13.20 -17.95
N LEU A 167 -9.52 13.33 -17.10
CA LEU A 167 -10.58 12.31 -16.98
C LEU A 167 -11.40 12.12 -18.27
N LYS A 168 -11.59 13.17 -19.08
CA LYS A 168 -12.27 13.08 -20.39
C LYS A 168 -11.49 12.27 -21.43
N ASN A 169 -10.16 12.16 -21.27
CA ASN A 169 -9.27 11.46 -22.18
C ASN A 169 -8.79 10.10 -21.62
N ALA A 170 -9.19 9.78 -20.39
CA ALA A 170 -8.83 8.55 -19.71
C ALA A 170 -9.51 7.32 -20.35
N PHE A 171 -8.84 6.17 -20.27
CA PHE A 171 -9.46 4.88 -20.58
C PHE A 171 -10.19 4.36 -19.33
N PHE A 172 -11.48 4.00 -19.46
CA PHE A 172 -12.29 3.53 -18.35
C PHE A 172 -12.28 1.99 -18.21
N PRO A 173 -12.30 1.44 -16.98
CA PRO A 173 -12.58 2.11 -15.71
C PRO A 173 -11.41 2.97 -15.19
N VAL A 174 -11.75 4.02 -14.42
CA VAL A 174 -10.78 4.87 -13.72
C VAL A 174 -10.90 4.61 -12.22
N THR A 175 -9.78 4.34 -11.54
CA THR A 175 -9.72 4.19 -10.08
C THR A 175 -9.03 5.39 -9.44
N THR A 176 -9.35 5.66 -8.17
CA THR A 176 -8.65 6.68 -7.38
C THR A 176 -8.07 6.08 -6.11
N ASP A 177 -6.77 6.34 -5.86
CA ASP A 177 -5.93 5.89 -4.73
C ASP A 177 -5.23 4.52 -4.90
N ALA A 178 -4.48 4.34 -6.01
CA ALA A 178 -3.76 3.09 -6.32
C ALA A 178 -2.38 2.94 -5.64
N THR A 179 -2.04 3.77 -4.65
CA THR A 179 -0.74 3.73 -3.96
C THR A 179 -0.90 3.11 -2.59
N ILE A 180 -0.17 2.02 -2.32
CA ILE A 180 -0.15 1.37 -1.01
C ILE A 180 1.24 1.57 -0.39
N SER A 181 1.24 2.16 0.80
CA SER A 181 2.40 2.21 1.69
C SER A 181 2.26 1.10 2.72
N TYR A 182 3.27 0.24 2.80
CA TYR A 182 3.39 -0.82 3.79
C TYR A 182 4.36 -0.34 4.87
N TYR A 183 3.87 -0.06 6.07
CA TYR A 183 4.74 0.25 7.19
C TYR A 183 5.40 -1.02 7.69
N ASP A 184 6.56 -0.88 8.33
CA ASP A 184 7.08 -1.99 9.10
C ASP A 184 6.30 -2.13 10.41
N GLY A 185 6.14 -3.38 10.82
CA GLY A 185 5.63 -3.72 12.14
C GLY A 185 6.76 -3.93 13.13
N THR A 186 6.40 -4.39 14.33
CA THR A 186 7.37 -4.83 15.34
C THR A 186 8.40 -5.77 14.73
N GLY A 187 9.67 -5.67 15.11
CA GLY A 187 10.71 -6.61 14.65
C GLY A 187 11.68 -6.04 13.63
N ASP A 188 11.52 -4.79 13.23
CA ASP A 188 12.58 -4.02 12.62
C ASP A 188 13.67 -3.64 13.64
N GLY A 189 14.88 -3.35 13.16
CA GLY A 189 15.99 -3.02 14.05
C GLY A 189 17.33 -3.48 13.51
N ARG A 190 18.21 -3.93 14.41
CA ARG A 190 19.59 -4.30 14.08
C ARG A 190 20.11 -5.52 14.81
N VAL A 191 21.10 -6.13 14.16
CA VAL A 191 22.05 -7.08 14.75
C VAL A 191 23.46 -6.56 14.57
N GLN A 192 24.30 -6.83 15.57
CA GLN A 192 25.64 -6.26 15.63
C GLN A 192 26.65 -7.26 16.19
N VAL A 193 27.85 -7.23 15.60
CA VAL A 193 29.04 -7.81 16.21
C VAL A 193 29.91 -6.65 16.67
N ASN A 194 30.28 -6.62 17.95
CA ASN A 194 31.22 -5.65 18.52
C ASN A 194 32.27 -6.33 19.41
N ASN A 195 33.34 -5.61 19.78
CA ASN A 195 34.27 -6.00 20.85
C ASN A 195 34.92 -7.40 20.73
N LEU A 196 35.14 -7.87 19.51
CA LEU A 196 35.91 -9.10 19.25
C LEU A 196 37.29 -8.76 18.69
N TYR A 197 38.30 -9.53 19.10
CA TYR A 197 39.67 -9.45 18.58
C TYR A 197 39.82 -10.41 17.40
N GLU A 198 39.14 -10.08 16.30
CA GLU A 198 39.04 -10.91 15.10
C GLU A 198 39.30 -10.05 13.87
N THR A 199 39.80 -10.67 12.81
CA THR A 199 39.97 -9.98 11.52
C THR A 199 38.61 -9.50 10.98
N TRP A 200 38.64 -8.44 10.17
CA TRP A 200 37.45 -7.90 9.50
C TRP A 200 36.64 -8.99 8.78
N SER A 201 37.33 -9.83 8.01
CA SER A 201 36.69 -10.93 7.27
C SER A 201 36.08 -11.99 8.18
N SER A 202 36.74 -12.31 9.32
CA SER A 202 36.19 -13.21 10.33
C SER A 202 34.89 -12.67 10.92
N GLN A 203 34.87 -11.41 11.36
CA GLN A 203 33.66 -10.81 11.93
C GLN A 203 32.52 -10.72 10.93
N ARG A 204 32.79 -10.31 9.67
CA ARG A 204 31.78 -10.25 8.60
C ARG A 204 31.12 -11.59 8.29
N SER A 205 31.88 -12.67 8.42
CA SER A 205 31.47 -14.03 8.01
C SER A 205 30.91 -14.86 9.17
N ARG A 206 30.71 -14.25 10.34
CA ARG A 206 30.07 -14.96 11.47
C ARG A 206 28.66 -15.36 11.10
N SER A 207 28.21 -16.49 11.63
CA SER A 207 26.80 -16.90 11.54
C SER A 207 25.93 -16.21 12.59
N ALA A 208 26.54 -15.62 13.62
CA ALA A 208 25.80 -14.98 14.71
C ALA A 208 26.47 -13.69 15.20
N ALA A 209 25.61 -12.73 15.51
CA ALA A 209 25.92 -11.49 16.21
C ALA A 209 26.25 -11.76 17.69
N ASN A 210 26.63 -10.70 18.42
CA ASN A 210 26.70 -10.72 19.88
C ASN A 210 25.82 -9.64 20.54
N THR A 211 25.15 -8.83 19.73
CA THR A 211 24.18 -7.82 20.14
C THR A 211 23.00 -7.86 19.18
N VAL A 212 21.78 -7.75 19.71
CA VAL A 212 20.54 -7.63 18.93
C VAL A 212 19.64 -6.57 19.57
N THR A 213 18.96 -5.79 18.75
CA THR A 213 18.04 -4.73 19.21
C THR A 213 16.93 -4.54 18.19
N TYR A 214 15.69 -4.74 18.59
CA TYR A 214 14.50 -4.62 17.73
C TYR A 214 13.30 -4.04 18.49
N THR A 215 13.55 -3.35 19.61
CA THR A 215 12.48 -2.85 20.50
C THR A 215 12.73 -1.41 20.91
N LEU A 216 13.56 -0.68 20.15
CA LEU A 216 14.01 0.68 20.48
C LEU A 216 13.80 1.61 19.29
N ALA A 217 13.02 2.67 19.53
CA ALA A 217 12.59 3.70 18.59
C ALA A 217 13.63 4.34 17.65
N GLN A 218 14.93 4.26 17.97
CA GLN A 218 16.01 5.01 17.31
C GLN A 218 17.26 4.15 17.16
N ASP A 219 17.11 2.89 16.76
CA ASP A 219 18.24 1.95 16.73
C ASP A 219 18.30 1.04 15.50
N MET A 220 17.43 1.23 14.51
CA MET A 220 17.60 0.62 13.19
C MET A 220 18.82 1.24 12.52
N MET A 221 19.84 0.45 12.19
CA MET A 221 21.15 1.00 11.81
C MET A 221 21.92 0.08 10.88
N ALA A 222 22.71 0.70 10.01
CA ALA A 222 23.80 0.05 9.28
C ALA A 222 25.11 0.82 9.50
N GLY A 223 26.21 0.11 9.72
CA GLY A 223 27.51 0.76 9.85
C GLY A 223 28.68 -0.14 10.18
N ALA A 224 29.87 0.44 10.07
CA ALA A 224 31.15 -0.20 10.35
C ALA A 224 32.11 0.76 11.08
N VAL A 225 32.93 0.23 11.98
CA VAL A 225 34.08 0.96 12.56
C VAL A 225 35.21 0.01 12.91
N LYS A 226 36.46 0.49 12.82
CA LYS A 226 37.61 -0.14 13.47
C LYS A 226 37.76 0.44 14.87
N ASP A 227 37.24 -0.23 15.87
CA ASP A 227 37.29 0.20 17.26
C ASP A 227 38.70 -0.08 17.83
N GLY A 228 39.66 0.81 17.59
CA GLY A 228 41.01 0.70 18.15
C GLY A 228 42.12 1.13 17.20
N THR A 229 43.29 1.44 17.76
CA THR A 229 44.44 1.94 17.00
C THR A 229 45.48 0.88 16.69
N THR A 230 45.54 -0.21 17.46
CA THR A 230 46.57 -1.26 17.34
C THR A 230 46.03 -2.66 17.07
N ASP A 231 44.81 -2.96 17.50
CA ASP A 231 44.22 -4.30 17.41
C ASP A 231 43.18 -4.38 16.28
N ASP A 232 43.00 -5.59 15.74
CA ASP A 232 41.91 -5.92 14.81
C ASP A 232 40.62 -6.11 15.62
N ARG A 233 39.99 -4.98 15.95
CA ARG A 233 38.69 -4.94 16.60
C ARG A 233 37.75 -4.10 15.76
N PHE A 234 36.68 -4.72 15.27
CA PHE A 234 35.70 -4.06 14.42
C PHE A 234 34.30 -4.13 15.03
N ILE A 235 33.47 -3.17 14.64
CA ILE A 235 32.03 -3.23 14.86
C ILE A 235 31.37 -3.26 13.49
N ILE A 236 30.43 -4.18 13.31
CA ILE A 236 29.60 -4.28 12.10
C ILE A 236 28.15 -4.35 12.55
N VAL A 237 27.33 -3.50 11.94
CA VAL A 237 25.91 -3.35 12.26
C VAL A 237 25.11 -3.47 10.99
N ARG A 238 24.08 -4.33 11.03
CA ARG A 238 23.19 -4.62 9.90
C ARG A 238 21.74 -4.39 10.32
N GLY A 239 20.98 -3.71 9.47
CA GLY A 239 19.58 -3.36 9.73
C GLY A 239 18.61 -4.29 9.01
N PHE A 240 17.44 -4.51 9.60
CA PHE A 240 16.39 -5.43 9.12
C PHE A 240 15.04 -4.75 9.21
N MET A 241 14.23 -4.87 8.15
CA MET A 241 12.88 -4.30 8.04
C MET A 241 11.95 -5.28 7.31
N PRO A 242 11.00 -5.89 8.02
CA PRO A 242 9.93 -6.69 7.41
C PRO A 242 8.69 -5.82 7.12
N PHE A 243 8.17 -5.89 5.89
CA PHE A 243 6.94 -5.22 5.46
C PHE A 243 5.89 -6.25 5.05
N ASP A 244 4.68 -6.20 5.63
CA ASP A 244 3.58 -7.10 5.22
C ASP A 244 2.97 -6.63 3.89
N THR A 245 3.55 -7.07 2.79
CA THR A 245 3.08 -6.77 1.43
C THR A 245 2.02 -7.75 0.92
N SER A 246 1.39 -8.54 1.80
CA SER A 246 0.45 -9.58 1.39
C SER A 246 -0.89 -9.08 0.86
N GLY A 247 -1.13 -7.76 0.91
CA GLY A 247 -2.29 -7.13 0.28
C GLY A 247 -2.11 -6.81 -1.21
N ILE A 248 -0.98 -7.16 -1.83
CA ILE A 248 -0.79 -7.03 -3.29
C ILE A 248 -1.40 -8.27 -3.97
N PRO A 249 -2.28 -8.13 -4.99
CA PRO A 249 -2.83 -9.28 -5.71
C PRO A 249 -1.75 -10.19 -6.32
N ASP A 250 -1.97 -11.50 -6.25
CA ASP A 250 -0.99 -12.51 -6.71
C ASP A 250 -0.59 -12.36 -8.17
N ASP A 251 -1.49 -11.91 -9.03
CA ASP A 251 -1.25 -11.69 -10.45
C ASP A 251 -0.83 -10.26 -10.80
N ALA A 252 -0.76 -9.34 -9.84
CA ALA A 252 -0.31 -7.98 -10.08
C ALA A 252 1.14 -7.93 -10.56
N SER A 253 1.41 -7.00 -11.48
CA SER A 253 2.75 -6.63 -11.90
C SER A 253 3.24 -5.48 -11.03
N ILE A 254 4.42 -5.61 -10.40
CA ILE A 254 5.04 -4.53 -9.64
C ILE A 254 5.66 -3.53 -10.62
N ASP A 255 5.16 -2.29 -10.63
CA ASP A 255 5.60 -1.25 -11.56
C ASP A 255 6.83 -0.51 -10.99
N SER A 256 6.77 -0.16 -9.70
CA SER A 256 7.85 0.51 -8.97
C SER A 256 7.68 0.35 -7.46
N ALA A 257 8.77 0.45 -6.70
CA ALA A 257 8.73 0.50 -5.25
C ALA A 257 9.82 1.41 -4.68
N LYS A 258 9.55 2.01 -3.52
CA LYS A 258 10.47 2.88 -2.80
C LYS A 258 10.45 2.57 -1.32
N LEU A 259 11.63 2.33 -0.74
CA LEU A 259 11.78 2.20 0.71
C LEU A 259 12.09 3.57 1.29
N PHE A 260 11.25 4.07 2.20
CA PHE A 260 11.42 5.34 2.90
C PHE A 260 11.85 5.12 4.33
N LEU A 261 12.93 5.79 4.74
CA LEU A 261 13.50 5.73 6.09
C LEU A 261 13.68 7.13 6.65
N TYR A 262 13.32 7.35 7.92
CA TYR A 262 13.56 8.64 8.59
C TYR A 262 14.88 8.61 9.37
N PRO A 263 15.91 9.36 8.97
CA PRO A 263 17.20 9.27 9.65
C PRO A 263 17.21 9.94 11.03
N TYR A 264 17.76 9.25 12.01
CA TYR A 264 18.08 9.77 13.34
C TYR A 264 19.54 10.26 13.41
N PHE A 265 20.46 9.53 12.77
CA PHE A 265 21.89 9.88 12.71
C PHE A 265 22.45 9.56 11.33
N LEU A 266 23.30 10.45 10.82
CA LEU A 266 23.97 10.30 9.52
C LEU A 266 25.46 10.63 9.66
N HIS A 267 26.35 9.71 9.28
CA HIS A 267 27.75 10.05 9.10
C HIS A 267 27.96 10.78 7.75
N PRO A 268 28.78 11.84 7.65
CA PRO A 268 28.98 12.60 6.41
C PRO A 268 29.54 11.80 5.22
N SER A 269 30.18 10.68 5.49
CA SER A 269 30.71 9.75 4.48
C SER A 269 30.05 8.38 4.55
N MET A 270 28.79 8.33 5.00
CA MET A 270 28.00 7.09 4.93
C MET A 270 27.82 6.65 3.48
N ASN A 271 27.64 5.35 3.28
CA ASN A 271 27.27 4.77 2.00
C ASN A 271 26.51 3.48 2.30
N ILE A 272 25.18 3.53 2.19
CA ILE A 272 24.27 2.47 2.64
C ILE A 272 23.68 1.77 1.42
N GLY A 273 23.78 0.44 1.38
CA GLY A 273 23.15 -0.40 0.37
C GLY A 273 21.94 -1.14 0.90
N LEU A 274 20.99 -1.42 0.00
CA LEU A 274 19.76 -2.16 0.25
C LEU A 274 19.92 -3.62 -0.17
N VAL A 275 19.64 -4.55 0.72
CA VAL A 275 19.75 -6.00 0.48
C VAL A 275 18.44 -6.72 0.85
N GLN A 276 18.24 -7.91 0.30
CA GLN A 276 17.17 -8.81 0.75
C GLN A 276 17.61 -9.54 2.01
N THR A 277 16.68 -9.77 2.94
CA THR A 277 16.97 -10.51 4.17
C THR A 277 16.14 -11.80 4.27
N THR A 278 16.63 -12.77 5.05
CA THR A 278 16.08 -14.12 5.14
C THR A 278 15.78 -14.58 6.56
N GLN A 279 15.74 -13.64 7.51
CA GLN A 279 15.41 -13.89 8.91
C GLN A 279 14.07 -14.62 9.04
N ALA A 280 14.02 -15.60 9.95
CA ALA A 280 12.88 -16.47 10.10
C ALA A 280 11.66 -15.75 10.70
N SER A 281 11.91 -14.94 11.74
CA SER A 281 10.87 -14.15 12.40
C SER A 281 10.72 -12.79 11.74
N VAL A 282 9.46 -12.34 11.62
CA VAL A 282 9.13 -10.98 11.16
C VAL A 282 8.76 -10.05 12.32
N ASN A 283 8.64 -10.60 13.55
CA ASN A 283 8.21 -9.87 14.74
C ASN A 283 9.32 -9.69 15.78
N SER A 284 10.51 -10.23 15.52
CA SER A 284 11.65 -10.17 16.44
C SER A 284 12.95 -10.51 15.72
N LEU A 285 14.07 -10.00 16.24
CA LEU A 285 15.40 -10.40 15.81
C LEU A 285 16.10 -11.24 16.88
N ILE A 286 16.94 -12.18 16.46
CA ILE A 286 17.84 -12.96 17.30
C ILE A 286 19.29 -12.83 16.81
N LEU A 287 20.25 -13.28 17.62
CA LEU A 287 21.67 -13.19 17.26
C LEU A 287 22.02 -13.96 15.98
N ASP A 288 21.34 -15.08 15.73
CA ASP A 288 21.56 -15.94 14.56
C ASP A 288 21.05 -15.31 13.25
N ASP A 289 20.38 -14.15 13.29
CA ASP A 289 19.97 -13.44 12.07
C ASP A 289 21.12 -12.68 11.41
N TYR A 290 22.32 -12.63 12.01
CA TYR A 290 23.43 -11.80 11.53
C TYR A 290 23.85 -12.11 10.08
N ASP A 291 23.90 -13.37 9.68
CA ASP A 291 24.20 -13.79 8.31
C ASP A 291 22.95 -13.87 7.40
N GLN A 292 21.78 -13.48 7.91
CA GLN A 292 20.52 -13.42 7.16
C GLN A 292 20.27 -12.05 6.52
N CYS A 293 21.29 -11.21 6.40
CA CYS A 293 21.23 -9.87 5.78
C CYS A 293 21.87 -9.85 4.38
N GLY A 294 21.34 -10.69 3.48
CA GLY A 294 21.95 -10.97 2.19
C GLY A 294 23.22 -11.83 2.31
N THR A 295 23.75 -12.27 1.17
CA THR A 295 24.99 -13.07 1.16
C THR A 295 26.16 -12.28 1.74
N VAL A 296 27.08 -12.98 2.42
CA VAL A 296 28.22 -12.34 3.08
C VAL A 296 29.02 -11.49 2.10
N ASP A 297 29.44 -12.07 0.98
CA ASP A 297 30.25 -11.39 -0.05
C ASP A 297 29.39 -10.94 -1.22
N SER A 298 29.51 -9.64 -1.56
CA SER A 298 28.83 -9.00 -2.69
C SER A 298 27.35 -9.40 -2.81
N PRO A 299 26.53 -9.14 -1.77
CA PRO A 299 25.08 -9.35 -1.87
C PRO A 299 24.53 -8.61 -3.09
N VAL A 300 23.51 -9.20 -3.72
CA VAL A 300 22.72 -8.48 -4.72
C VAL A 300 22.10 -7.26 -4.03
N GLU A 301 22.27 -6.09 -4.62
CA GLU A 301 21.77 -4.83 -4.09
C GLU A 301 20.48 -4.43 -4.82
N GLY A 302 19.42 -4.16 -4.06
CA GLY A 302 18.07 -3.94 -4.58
C GLY A 302 17.79 -2.49 -4.95
N ALA A 303 18.78 -1.62 -4.80
CA ALA A 303 18.75 -0.21 -5.16
C ALA A 303 20.18 0.31 -5.33
N ASP A 304 20.34 1.48 -5.95
CA ASP A 304 21.60 2.20 -5.86
C ASP A 304 21.88 2.62 -4.41
N ARG A 305 23.15 2.58 -4.02
CA ARG A 305 23.54 2.98 -2.65
C ARG A 305 23.31 4.46 -2.42
N VAL A 306 22.95 4.80 -1.19
CA VAL A 306 22.73 6.19 -0.79
C VAL A 306 23.83 6.68 0.14
N SER A 307 24.41 7.84 -0.20
CA SER A 307 25.49 8.47 0.56
C SER A 307 25.12 9.80 1.22
N ALA A 308 23.89 10.27 1.03
CA ALA A 308 23.42 11.52 1.60
C ALA A 308 21.90 11.51 1.84
N TRP A 309 21.50 11.92 3.05
CA TRP A 309 20.12 12.21 3.44
C TRP A 309 20.11 13.42 4.38
N SER A 310 18.91 13.84 4.80
CA SER A 310 18.72 14.81 5.88
C SER A 310 18.12 14.11 7.10
N THR A 311 18.51 14.51 8.31
CA THR A 311 17.86 14.06 9.56
C THR A 311 16.53 14.78 9.83
N SER A 312 16.07 15.64 8.92
CA SER A 312 14.85 16.44 9.06
C SER A 312 13.72 16.00 8.14
N ALA A 313 13.90 14.92 7.38
CA ALA A 313 12.94 14.41 6.41
C ALA A 313 13.25 12.94 6.09
N TYR A 314 12.29 12.25 5.46
CA TYR A 314 12.53 10.93 4.91
C TYR A 314 13.61 10.95 3.82
N GLY A 315 14.54 10.01 3.93
CA GLY A 315 15.32 9.51 2.81
C GLY A 315 14.62 8.34 2.15
N HIS A 316 14.98 8.01 0.91
CA HIS A 316 14.49 6.78 0.28
C HIS A 316 15.54 6.08 -0.57
N PHE A 317 15.28 4.79 -0.81
CA PHE A 317 15.84 4.00 -1.90
C PHE A 317 14.79 3.84 -3.00
N ASP A 318 15.16 4.11 -4.24
CA ASP A 318 14.38 3.68 -5.41
C ASP A 318 14.77 2.24 -5.75
N LEU A 319 13.85 1.29 -5.63
CA LEU A 319 14.15 -0.12 -5.86
C LEU A 319 14.41 -0.37 -7.36
N ASN A 320 15.52 -1.05 -7.65
CA ASN A 320 15.87 -1.50 -9.00
C ASN A 320 15.17 -2.83 -9.33
N SER A 321 15.42 -3.41 -10.50
CA SER A 321 14.78 -4.67 -10.92
C SER A 321 14.97 -5.83 -9.94
N ASP A 322 16.12 -5.92 -9.29
CA ASP A 322 16.37 -6.97 -8.28
C ASP A 322 15.54 -6.68 -7.03
N GLY A 323 15.52 -5.43 -6.55
CA GLY A 323 14.69 -5.00 -5.44
C GLY A 323 13.19 -5.24 -5.67
N LEU A 324 12.68 -4.91 -6.87
CA LEU A 324 11.28 -5.17 -7.23
C LEU A 324 10.95 -6.67 -7.20
N SER A 325 11.92 -7.54 -7.56
CA SER A 325 11.73 -9.00 -7.51
C SER A 325 11.63 -9.55 -6.08
N TRP A 326 12.05 -8.77 -5.08
CA TRP A 326 11.99 -9.16 -3.67
C TRP A 326 10.62 -8.89 -3.03
N ILE A 327 9.76 -8.11 -3.70
CA ILE A 327 8.41 -7.81 -3.22
C ILE A 327 7.58 -9.10 -3.18
N ASN A 328 7.21 -9.54 -1.98
CA ASN A 328 6.43 -10.76 -1.76
C ASN A 328 4.94 -10.45 -1.67
N LYS A 329 4.21 -10.73 -2.75
CA LYS A 329 2.76 -10.46 -2.84
C LYS A 329 1.89 -11.34 -1.92
N THR A 330 2.43 -12.45 -1.40
CA THR A 330 1.68 -13.41 -0.55
C THR A 330 2.03 -13.32 0.94
N GLY A 331 3.01 -12.49 1.29
CA GLY A 331 3.58 -12.44 2.64
C GLY A 331 4.46 -11.22 2.86
N TYR A 332 5.46 -11.39 3.73
CA TYR A 332 6.36 -10.30 4.07
C TYR A 332 7.45 -10.12 3.03
N THR A 333 7.59 -8.89 2.54
CA THR A 333 8.80 -8.40 1.89
C THR A 333 9.84 -8.11 2.98
N ARG A 334 11.04 -8.67 2.82
CA ARG A 334 12.10 -8.61 3.83
C ARG A 334 13.30 -7.87 3.27
N LEU A 335 13.52 -6.66 3.76
CA LEU A 335 14.60 -5.77 3.34
C LEU A 335 15.58 -5.53 4.48
N GLY A 336 16.81 -5.19 4.13
CA GLY A 336 17.85 -4.90 5.09
C GLY A 336 18.83 -3.88 4.54
N ILE A 337 19.59 -3.27 5.45
CA ILE A 337 20.60 -2.28 5.10
C ILE A 337 21.97 -2.70 5.60
N ARG A 338 22.97 -2.51 4.74
CA ARG A 338 24.39 -2.73 5.05
C ARG A 338 25.19 -1.51 4.63
N GLU A 339 26.27 -1.24 5.35
CA GLU A 339 27.20 -0.18 4.99
C GLU A 339 28.27 -0.70 4.01
N ALA A 340 28.75 0.17 3.12
CA ALA A 340 29.61 -0.19 2.01
C ALA A 340 30.87 -0.99 2.37
N HIS A 341 31.54 -0.71 3.50
CA HIS A 341 32.70 -1.50 3.94
C HIS A 341 32.31 -2.97 4.13
N ASP A 342 31.13 -3.22 4.71
CA ASP A 342 30.58 -4.56 4.91
C ASP A 342 30.17 -5.21 3.59
N ILE A 343 29.57 -4.46 2.66
CA ILE A 343 29.18 -5.00 1.34
C ILE A 343 30.42 -5.35 0.49
N ASP A 344 31.38 -4.43 0.42
CA ASP A 344 32.56 -4.50 -0.46
C ASP A 344 33.72 -5.30 0.14
N ASN A 345 33.56 -5.81 1.36
CA ASN A 345 34.63 -6.46 2.12
C ASN A 345 35.90 -5.59 2.21
N SER A 346 35.73 -4.31 2.50
CA SER A 346 36.82 -3.37 2.70
C SER A 346 36.84 -2.94 4.15
N ALA A 347 37.91 -3.25 4.91
CA ALA A 347 37.92 -2.91 6.34
C ALA A 347 38.03 -1.38 6.54
N PRO A 348 37.25 -0.78 7.46
CA PRO A 348 37.45 0.62 7.84
C PRO A 348 38.85 0.79 8.44
N ALA A 349 39.53 1.89 8.09
CA ALA A 349 40.95 2.08 8.41
C ALA A 349 41.21 2.67 9.81
N ASN A 350 40.21 3.32 10.40
CA ASN A 350 40.35 4.16 11.59
C ASN A 350 39.20 3.97 12.58
N ASN A 351 39.37 4.55 13.76
CA ASN A 351 38.34 4.60 14.79
C ASN A 351 37.29 5.68 14.49
N THR A 352 36.65 5.56 13.33
CA THR A 352 35.54 6.40 12.88
C THR A 352 34.40 5.50 12.44
N PHE A 353 33.21 5.80 12.94
CA PHE A 353 32.00 5.10 12.55
C PHE A 353 31.50 5.61 11.21
N TYR A 354 31.42 4.72 10.23
CA TYR A 354 30.79 4.94 8.94
C TYR A 354 29.42 4.28 8.96
N GLY A 355 28.35 5.05 8.82
CA GLY A 355 27.00 4.50 8.86
C GLY A 355 25.90 5.51 9.10
N ALA A 356 24.70 4.99 9.28
CA ALA A 356 23.49 5.75 9.54
C ALA A 356 22.56 4.97 10.47
N ALA A 357 21.82 5.71 11.30
CA ALA A 357 20.75 5.17 12.13
C ALA A 357 19.43 5.88 11.81
N PHE A 358 18.33 5.17 11.96
CA PHE A 358 16.99 5.57 11.58
C PHE A 358 16.03 5.31 12.74
N HIS A 359 14.87 5.96 12.65
CA HIS A 359 13.73 5.58 13.47
C HIS A 359 13.24 4.18 13.09
N SER A 360 12.78 3.44 14.10
CA SER A 360 12.14 2.13 13.96
C SER A 360 10.64 2.22 14.21
N SER A 361 9.91 1.13 13.99
CA SER A 361 8.47 1.03 14.29
C SER A 361 8.12 1.28 15.77
N GLU A 362 9.08 1.21 16.70
CA GLU A 362 8.86 1.57 18.11
C GLU A 362 8.91 3.08 18.39
N GLN A 363 9.18 3.90 17.38
CA GLN A 363 9.11 5.35 17.50
C GLN A 363 7.66 5.77 17.83
N PRO A 364 7.43 6.55 18.90
CA PRO A 364 6.09 7.02 19.19
C PRO A 364 5.53 7.88 18.06
N GLY A 365 4.32 7.56 17.61
CA GLY A 365 3.72 8.13 16.41
C GLY A 365 3.91 7.17 15.23
N THR A 366 3.63 7.64 14.02
CA THR A 366 4.05 6.94 12.78
C THR A 366 4.63 7.92 11.75
N ASP A 367 4.93 9.16 12.16
CA ASP A 367 5.46 10.21 11.28
C ASP A 367 6.92 9.96 10.86
N LYS A 368 7.58 8.95 11.43
CA LYS A 368 9.00 8.63 11.21
C LYS A 368 9.26 7.14 10.97
N ASP A 369 8.21 6.31 10.99
CA ASP A 369 8.33 4.87 10.85
C ASP A 369 8.77 4.52 9.43
N PRO A 370 9.62 3.51 9.25
CA PRO A 370 9.95 3.00 7.93
C PRO A 370 8.69 2.55 7.17
N TYR A 371 8.66 2.82 5.86
CA TYR A 371 7.61 2.28 5.00
C TYR A 371 8.11 1.99 3.59
N LEU A 372 7.45 1.03 2.95
CA LEU A 372 7.65 0.63 1.58
C LEU A 372 6.45 1.08 0.75
N GLU A 373 6.67 2.05 -0.13
CA GLU A 373 5.69 2.45 -1.13
C GLU A 373 5.78 1.49 -2.32
N VAL A 374 4.67 0.86 -2.71
CA VAL A 374 4.61 0.00 -3.90
C VAL A 374 3.52 0.49 -4.84
N THR A 375 3.90 0.66 -6.10
CA THR A 375 2.97 0.88 -7.21
C THR A 375 2.90 -0.40 -8.04
N TYR A 376 1.70 -0.89 -8.28
CA TYR A 376 1.46 -2.09 -9.08
C TYR A 376 0.30 -1.90 -10.04
N THR A 377 0.25 -2.78 -11.04
CA THR A 377 -0.87 -2.90 -11.97
C THR A 377 -1.49 -4.28 -11.79
N GLU A 378 -2.77 -4.31 -11.44
CA GLU A 378 -3.54 -5.55 -11.41
C GLU A 378 -3.69 -6.08 -12.83
N ASN A 379 -3.27 -7.32 -13.04
CA ASN A 379 -3.59 -8.02 -14.26
C ASN A 379 -5.00 -8.57 -14.09
N ASN A 380 -6.01 -7.74 -14.36
CA ASN A 380 -7.39 -8.22 -14.43
C ASN A 380 -7.52 -9.18 -15.62
N SER A 381 -7.13 -10.44 -15.39
CA SER A 381 -7.69 -11.57 -16.08
C SER A 381 -9.13 -11.58 -15.64
N SER A 382 -10.02 -10.87 -16.35
CA SER A 382 -11.45 -11.18 -16.21
C SER A 382 -11.53 -12.70 -16.30
N PRO A 383 -12.11 -13.41 -15.32
CA PRO A 383 -12.61 -14.71 -15.66
C PRO A 383 -13.54 -14.43 -16.83
N THR A 384 -13.18 -14.91 -18.02
CA THR A 384 -14.17 -15.10 -19.08
C THR A 384 -15.17 -16.06 -18.46
N SER A 385 -16.14 -15.50 -17.75
CA SER A 385 -17.40 -16.11 -17.46
C SER A 385 -18.04 -16.25 -18.82
N THR A 386 -17.77 -17.37 -19.48
CA THR A 386 -18.79 -17.99 -20.30
C THR A 386 -19.97 -18.23 -19.36
N ILE A 387 -20.88 -17.26 -19.32
CA ILE A 387 -22.11 -17.34 -18.55
C ILE A 387 -22.96 -18.44 -19.22
N GLU A 388 -22.78 -19.69 -18.81
CA GLU A 388 -23.81 -20.72 -18.97
C GLU A 388 -24.79 -20.56 -17.81
N TYR A 389 -25.85 -19.76 -18.02
CA TYR A 389 -27.01 -19.81 -17.12
C TYR A 389 -27.72 -21.16 -17.32
N GLY A 390 -27.62 -22.04 -16.32
CA GLY A 390 -28.45 -23.23 -16.18
C GLY A 390 -29.11 -23.28 -14.81
N ALA A 391 -30.45 -23.25 -14.75
CA ALA A 391 -31.17 -23.58 -13.53
C ALA A 391 -30.82 -25.02 -13.11
N LYS A 392 -30.35 -25.17 -11.86
CA LYS A 392 -30.07 -26.46 -11.25
C LYS A 392 -31.42 -27.15 -10.94
N VAL A 393 -31.61 -28.40 -11.38
CA VAL A 393 -32.74 -29.21 -10.87
C VAL A 393 -32.43 -29.63 -9.43
N GLU A 394 -33.47 -29.87 -8.62
CA GLU A 394 -33.37 -30.13 -7.16
C GLU A 394 -32.41 -31.27 -6.76
N ASN A 395 -32.00 -32.11 -7.71
CA ASN A 395 -31.06 -33.21 -7.48
C ASN A 395 -29.60 -32.88 -7.86
N GLY A 396 -29.29 -31.62 -8.17
CA GLY A 396 -27.91 -31.14 -8.39
C GLY A 396 -27.41 -31.17 -9.83
N ASP A 397 -28.21 -31.66 -10.79
CA ASP A 397 -27.89 -31.67 -12.22
C ASP A 397 -28.26 -30.32 -12.89
N PHE A 398 -27.52 -29.89 -13.91
CA PHE A 398 -27.78 -28.62 -14.63
C PHE A 398 -28.62 -28.84 -15.90
N ILE A 399 -29.59 -27.96 -16.16
CA ILE A 399 -30.32 -27.89 -17.43
C ILE A 399 -29.51 -27.02 -18.40
N LYS A 400 -29.27 -27.51 -19.61
CA LYS A 400 -28.64 -26.72 -20.68
C LYS A 400 -29.70 -25.87 -21.37
N TYR A 401 -29.48 -24.55 -21.44
CA TYR A 401 -30.33 -23.63 -22.16
C TYR A 401 -29.66 -23.20 -23.45
N ASN A 402 -30.43 -23.13 -24.53
CA ASN A 402 -29.97 -22.60 -25.80
C ASN A 402 -30.85 -21.41 -26.20
N TYR A 403 -30.22 -20.25 -26.35
CA TYR A 403 -30.88 -19.07 -26.92
C TYR A 403 -30.96 -19.24 -28.43
N VAL A 404 -32.17 -19.18 -29.00
CA VAL A 404 -32.34 -19.31 -30.45
C VAL A 404 -32.64 -17.95 -31.07
N ASN A 405 -33.62 -17.21 -30.53
CA ASN A 405 -33.92 -15.83 -30.90
C ASN A 405 -34.84 -15.16 -29.87
N GLU A 406 -35.20 -13.90 -30.12
CA GLU A 406 -36.04 -13.07 -29.25
C GLU A 406 -37.40 -13.67 -28.84
N ASP A 407 -37.94 -14.62 -29.61
CA ASP A 407 -39.24 -15.24 -29.35
C ASP A 407 -39.16 -16.73 -28.89
N HIS A 408 -37.96 -17.31 -28.83
CA HIS A 408 -37.76 -18.76 -28.67
C HIS A 408 -36.53 -19.11 -27.83
N TRP A 409 -36.75 -19.93 -26.80
CA TRP A 409 -35.71 -20.57 -26.00
C TRP A 409 -35.95 -22.08 -25.91
N GLU A 410 -34.86 -22.85 -25.95
CA GLU A 410 -34.86 -24.31 -25.75
C GLU A 410 -34.16 -24.67 -24.45
N ALA A 411 -34.77 -25.57 -23.69
CA ALA A 411 -34.17 -26.18 -22.51
C ALA A 411 -34.08 -27.70 -22.70
N PHE A 412 -32.91 -28.28 -22.40
CA PHE A 412 -32.65 -29.71 -22.56
C PHE A 412 -32.50 -30.36 -21.18
N ASP A 413 -33.27 -31.41 -20.92
CA ASP A 413 -32.97 -32.29 -19.78
C ASP A 413 -31.88 -33.32 -20.11
N LYS A 414 -31.42 -34.04 -19.09
CA LYS A 414 -30.34 -35.03 -19.22
C LYS A 414 -30.66 -36.23 -20.12
N ASN A 415 -31.93 -36.42 -20.49
CA ASN A 415 -32.36 -37.48 -21.40
C ASN A 415 -32.47 -36.96 -22.85
N GLY A 416 -32.13 -35.70 -23.09
CA GLY A 416 -32.23 -35.04 -24.39
C GLY A 416 -33.65 -34.57 -24.72
N THR A 417 -34.55 -34.52 -23.74
CA THR A 417 -35.91 -34.01 -23.95
C THR A 417 -35.86 -32.49 -24.07
N VAL A 418 -36.48 -31.94 -25.12
CA VAL A 418 -36.48 -30.51 -25.42
C VAL A 418 -37.78 -29.86 -24.95
N TYR A 419 -37.66 -28.81 -24.14
CA TYR A 419 -38.76 -27.96 -23.72
C TYR A 419 -38.68 -26.62 -24.44
N ILE A 420 -39.74 -26.24 -25.17
CA ILE A 420 -39.82 -25.01 -25.96
C ILE A 420 -40.81 -24.06 -25.29
N ARG A 421 -40.37 -22.83 -25.00
CA ARG A 421 -41.26 -21.75 -24.55
C ARG A 421 -41.30 -20.64 -25.60
N LYS A 422 -42.49 -20.38 -26.15
CA LYS A 422 -42.74 -19.22 -27.02
C LYS A 422 -42.98 -17.98 -26.17
N GLY A 423 -42.23 -16.91 -26.40
CA GLY A 423 -42.38 -15.64 -25.67
C GLY A 423 -43.73 -14.98 -25.96
N HIS A 424 -44.48 -14.60 -24.92
CA HIS A 424 -45.58 -13.64 -25.02
C HIS A 424 -45.16 -12.38 -24.25
N TYR A 425 -44.81 -11.29 -24.95
CA TYR A 425 -44.63 -9.98 -24.33
C TYR A 425 -45.85 -9.08 -24.58
N HIS A 426 -46.41 -8.53 -23.50
CA HIS A 426 -47.26 -7.35 -23.54
C HIS A 426 -46.36 -6.11 -23.72
N LYS A 427 -46.52 -5.39 -24.84
CA LYS A 427 -45.93 -4.06 -25.05
C LYS A 427 -46.57 -3.05 -24.11
N ALA A 428 -45.82 -2.49 -23.16
CA ALA A 428 -46.13 -1.16 -22.62
C ALA A 428 -45.64 -0.11 -23.64
N ARG A 429 -46.59 0.54 -24.33
CA ARG A 429 -46.32 1.68 -25.23
C ARG A 429 -45.95 2.91 -24.40
N ARG A 430 -44.89 3.61 -24.84
CA ARG A 430 -44.57 5.00 -24.48
C ARG A 430 -45.76 5.91 -24.82
N SER A 431 -46.03 6.87 -23.95
CA SER A 431 -46.86 8.05 -24.26
C SER A 431 -46.02 9.09 -25.00
N GLU A 432 -46.61 9.55 -26.11
CA GLU A 432 -46.26 10.63 -27.06
C GLU A 432 -45.02 10.46 -27.95
#